data_AF-A0A354YWF6-F1
#
_entry.id   AF-A0A354YWF6-F1
#
_cell.length_a   1.000
_cell.length_b   1.000
_cell.length_c   1.000
_cell.angle_alpha   90.00
_cell.angle_beta   90.00
_cell.angle_gamma   90.00
#
_symmetry.space_group_name_H-M   'P 1'
#
loop_
_entity.id
_entity.type
_entity.pdbx_description
1 polymer ?
#
loop_
_entity_poly.entity_id
_entity_poly.type
_entity_poly.pdbx_seq_one_letter_code
_entity_poly.pdbx_strand_id
1 'polypeptide(L)'
;MVKCDLSSIELEEMHELFATINQARVEIQAGITAQAEYAETVNEINCLSIEDSEYGEELCRKALNQIGLIKAAELAAISIHDCQAKLAARYGGGPAGDGSVD
;
A
#
# COMPACT_ATOMS: atom_id res chain seq x y z
N MET A 1 -26.21 18.23 10.30
CA MET A 1 -24.90 17.82 10.84
C MET A 1 -25.08 16.41 11.36
N VAL A 2 -24.57 15.41 10.64
CA VAL A 2 -24.65 14.01 11.11
C VAL A 2 -23.78 13.93 12.34
N LYS A 3 -24.39 13.60 13.49
CA LYS A 3 -23.66 13.44 14.74
C LYS A 3 -22.82 12.17 14.58
N CYS A 4 -21.51 12.31 14.72
CA CYS A 4 -20.61 11.15 14.75
C CYS A 4 -20.81 10.53 16.14
N ASP A 5 -21.47 9.37 16.20
CA ASP A 5 -21.76 8.66 17.46
C ASP A 5 -20.58 7.80 17.93
N LEU A 6 -19.36 8.09 17.45
CA LEU A 6 -18.13 7.41 17.85
C LEU A 6 -17.59 7.98 19.16
N SER A 7 -17.14 7.09 20.03
CA SER A 7 -16.31 7.43 21.18
C SER A 7 -14.95 7.99 20.74
N SER A 8 -14.25 8.66 21.66
CA SER A 8 -12.89 9.16 21.39
C SER A 8 -11.93 8.05 20.97
N ILE A 9 -12.09 6.85 21.55
CA ILE A 9 -11.24 5.69 21.25
C ILE A 9 -11.52 5.21 19.82
N GLU A 10 -12.79 5.06 19.44
CA GLU A 10 -13.16 4.62 18.08
C GLU A 10 -12.72 5.64 17.02
N LEU A 11 -12.74 6.93 17.34
CA LEU A 11 -12.23 7.98 16.47
C LEU A 11 -10.72 7.88 16.26
N GLU A 12 -9.96 7.64 17.34
CA GLU A 12 -8.49 7.44 17.27
C GLU A 12 -8.14 6.18 16.47
N GLU A 13 -8.78 5.05 16.76
CA GLU A 13 -8.57 3.80 16.01
C GLU A 13 -8.86 3.99 14.51
N MET A 14 -9.96 4.68 14.18
CA MET A 14 -10.32 4.97 12.79
C MET A 14 -9.27 5.87 12.12
N HIS A 15 -8.76 6.89 12.81
CA HIS A 15 -7.69 7.74 12.32
C HIS A 15 -6.41 6.95 12.03
N GLU A 16 -6.02 6.02 12.90
CA GLU A 16 -4.86 5.16 12.71
C GLU A 16 -5.00 4.22 11.50
N LEU A 17 -6.19 3.65 11.31
CA LEU A 17 -6.48 2.81 10.13
C LEU A 17 -6.38 3.62 8.84
N PHE A 18 -6.92 4.84 8.81
CA PHE A 18 -6.79 5.70 7.63
C PHE A 18 -5.37 6.20 7.39
N ALA A 19 -4.60 6.49 8.45
CA ALA A 19 -3.20 6.83 8.33
C ALA A 19 -2.40 5.67 7.71
N THR A 20 -2.65 4.44 8.15
CA THR A 20 -2.04 3.24 7.59
C THR A 20 -2.42 3.04 6.13
N ILE A 21 -3.70 3.22 5.77
CA ILE A 21 -4.16 3.16 4.37
C ILE A 21 -3.43 4.20 3.51
N ASN A 22 -3.28 5.43 4.00
CA ASN A 22 -2.60 6.49 3.25
C ASN A 22 -1.12 6.16 3.02
N GLN A 23 -0.43 5.65 4.04
CA GLN A 23 0.96 5.20 3.91
C GLN A 23 1.08 4.05 2.90
N ALA A 24 0.22 3.04 3.00
CA ALA A 24 0.19 1.92 2.08
C ALA A 24 -0.07 2.37 0.62
N ARG A 25 -0.90 3.40 0.41
CA ARG A 25 -1.12 3.97 -0.93
C ARG A 25 0.13 4.65 -1.50
N VAL A 26 0.93 5.31 -0.66
CA VAL A 26 2.22 5.89 -1.07
C VAL A 26 3.18 4.78 -1.51
N GLU A 27 3.24 3.69 -0.74
CA GLU A 27 4.07 2.52 -1.07
C GLU A 27 3.64 1.84 -2.38
N ILE A 28 2.34 1.68 -2.60
CA ILE A 28 1.79 1.18 -3.86
C ILE A 28 2.20 2.07 -5.04
N GLN A 29 2.10 3.40 -4.89
CA GLN A 29 2.50 4.31 -5.95
C GLN A 29 4.00 4.23 -6.25
N ALA A 30 4.84 4.10 -5.22
CA ALA A 30 6.28 3.91 -5.39
C ALA A 30 6.59 2.60 -6.13
N GLY A 31 5.91 1.50 -5.78
CA GLY A 31 6.09 0.22 -6.48
C GLY A 31 5.60 0.25 -7.93
N ILE A 32 4.51 0.94 -8.25
CA ILE A 32 4.04 1.12 -9.63
C ILE A 32 5.09 1.87 -10.46
N THR A 33 5.64 2.96 -9.91
CA THR A 33 6.71 3.72 -10.58
C THR A 33 7.95 2.84 -10.78
N ALA A 34 8.38 2.12 -9.74
CA ALA A 34 9.52 1.21 -9.84
C ALA A 34 9.31 0.10 -10.88
N GLN A 35 8.09 -0.43 -11.01
CA GLN A 35 7.76 -1.44 -12.01
C GLN A 35 7.88 -0.92 -13.44
N ALA A 36 7.47 0.34 -13.69
CA ALA A 36 7.60 0.97 -14.99
C ALA A 36 9.08 1.14 -15.39
N GLU A 37 9.94 1.49 -14.45
CA GLU A 37 11.38 1.72 -14.67
C GLU A 37 12.23 0.43 -14.67
N TYR A 38 11.71 -0.65 -14.09
CA TYR A 38 12.43 -1.91 -13.96
C TYR A 38 12.75 -2.54 -15.32
N ALA A 39 11.79 -2.52 -16.25
CA ALA A 39 11.98 -3.07 -17.59
C ALA A 39 13.09 -2.34 -18.36
N GLU A 40 13.15 -1.01 -18.24
CA GLU A 40 14.23 -0.19 -18.82
C GLU A 40 15.59 -0.56 -18.22
N THR A 41 15.64 -0.67 -16.88
CA THR A 41 16.87 -1.01 -16.16
C THR A 41 17.39 -2.40 -16.56
N VAL A 42 16.50 -3.40 -16.70
CA VAL A 42 16.88 -4.75 -17.15
C VAL A 42 17.36 -4.76 -18.60
N ASN A 43 16.68 -4.01 -19.48
CA ASN A 43 17.12 -3.89 -20.87
C ASN A 43 18.52 -3.28 -20.97
N GLU A 44 18.79 -2.28 -20.14
CA GLU A 44 20.09 -1.66 -20.07
C GLU A 44 21.18 -2.61 -19.58
N ILE A 45 20.91 -3.39 -18.52
CA ILE A 45 21.80 -4.48 -18.05
C ILE A 45 22.10 -5.47 -19.18
N ASN A 46 21.08 -5.88 -19.93
CA ASN A 46 21.23 -6.84 -21.02
C ASN A 46 22.05 -6.31 -22.21
N CYS A 47 22.21 -5.00 -22.33
CA CYS A 47 23.02 -4.36 -23.38
C CYS A 47 24.48 -4.12 -22.97
N LEU A 48 24.86 -4.41 -21.72
CA LEU A 48 26.21 -4.16 -21.23
C LEU A 48 27.24 -5.10 -21.86
N SER A 49 28.40 -4.53 -22.14
CA SER A 49 29.59 -5.32 -22.49
C SER A 49 30.32 -5.76 -21.21
N ILE A 50 31.20 -6.77 -21.33
CA ILE A 50 32.00 -7.28 -20.20
C ILE A 50 32.93 -6.19 -19.60
N GLU A 51 33.21 -5.13 -20.36
CA GLU A 51 34.12 -4.05 -19.98
C GLU A 51 33.46 -3.01 -19.05
N ASP A 52 32.13 -3.00 -18.95
CA ASP A 52 31.34 -2.00 -18.21
C ASP A 52 30.98 -2.46 -16.78
N SER A 53 31.96 -2.97 -16.03
CA SER A 53 31.69 -3.66 -14.75
C SER A 53 31.13 -2.77 -13.64
N GLU A 54 31.65 -1.55 -13.49
CA GLU A 54 31.17 -0.59 -12.46
C GLU A 54 29.76 -0.09 -12.77
N TYR A 55 29.48 0.18 -14.05
CA TYR A 55 28.15 0.61 -14.49
C TYR A 55 27.12 -0.53 -14.35
N GLY A 56 27.52 -1.75 -14.68
CA GLY A 56 26.70 -2.93 -14.46
C GLY A 56 26.37 -3.18 -13.00
N GLU A 57 27.32 -2.93 -12.08
CA GLU A 57 27.05 -3.03 -10.65
C GLU A 57 25.99 -2.01 -10.19
N GLU A 58 26.08 -0.77 -10.67
CA GLU A 58 25.10 0.27 -10.36
C GLU A 58 23.70 -0.11 -10.86
N LEU A 59 23.60 -0.60 -12.10
CA LEU A 59 22.33 -1.03 -12.67
C LEU A 59 21.75 -2.24 -11.92
N CYS A 60 22.59 -3.19 -11.49
CA CYS A 60 22.14 -4.31 -10.65
C CYS A 60 21.59 -3.81 -9.30
N ARG A 61 22.26 -2.84 -8.67
CA ARG A 61 21.80 -2.24 -7.40
C ARG A 61 20.47 -1.50 -7.58
N LYS A 62 20.34 -0.75 -8.67
CA LYS A 62 19.09 -0.06 -9.06
C LYS A 62 17.96 -1.07 -9.26
N ALA A 63 18.20 -2.15 -10.02
CA ALA A 63 17.22 -3.22 -10.25
C ALA A 63 16.78 -3.90 -8.95
N LEU A 64 17.72 -4.19 -8.03
CA LEU A 64 17.40 -4.76 -6.72
C LEU A 64 16.53 -3.82 -5.87
N ASN A 65 16.84 -2.52 -5.87
CA ASN A 65 16.03 -1.53 -5.16
C ASN A 65 14.60 -1.45 -5.75
N GLN A 66 14.47 -1.44 -7.08
CA GLN A 66 13.18 -1.45 -7.75
C GLN A 66 12.35 -2.70 -7.38
N ILE A 67 12.96 -3.89 -7.36
CA ILE A 67 12.29 -5.12 -6.89
C ILE A 67 11.83 -4.97 -5.44
N GLY A 68 12.65 -4.37 -4.57
CA GLY A 68 12.29 -4.10 -3.18
C GLY A 68 11.04 -3.22 -3.06
N LEU A 69 10.97 -2.14 -3.85
CA LEU A 69 9.81 -1.24 -3.89
C LEU A 69 8.55 -1.92 -4.45
N ILE A 70 8.69 -2.72 -5.51
CA ILE A 70 7.59 -3.53 -6.06
C ILE A 70 7.06 -4.48 -4.98
N LYS A 71 7.95 -5.15 -4.25
CA LYS A 71 7.54 -6.08 -3.19
C LYS A 71 6.85 -5.37 -2.03
N ALA A 72 7.34 -4.19 -1.65
CA ALA A 72 6.70 -3.36 -0.63
C ALA A 72 5.27 -2.99 -1.04
N ALA A 73 5.05 -2.60 -2.31
CA ALA A 73 3.72 -2.31 -2.84
C ALA A 73 2.75 -3.50 -2.76
N GLU A 74 3.22 -4.72 -3.07
CA GLU A 74 2.40 -5.93 -2.92
C GLU A 74 1.96 -6.16 -1.46
N LEU A 75 2.86 -5.96 -0.51
CA LEU A 75 2.55 -6.08 0.92
C LEU A 75 1.62 -4.96 1.41
N ALA A 76 1.81 -3.75 0.90
CA ALA A 76 0.96 -2.60 1.18
C ALA A 76 -0.50 -2.83 0.73
N ALA A 77 -0.71 -3.51 -0.41
CA ALA A 77 -2.05 -3.89 -0.86
C ALA A 77 -2.76 -4.83 0.13
N ILE A 78 -2.03 -5.77 0.74
CA ILE A 78 -2.55 -6.63 1.81
C ILE A 78 -2.93 -5.80 3.04
N SER A 79 -2.07 -4.86 3.43
CA SER A 79 -2.33 -3.96 4.57
C SER A 79 -3.60 -3.13 4.38
N ILE A 80 -3.85 -2.62 3.16
CA ILE A 80 -5.10 -1.91 2.84
C ILE A 80 -6.31 -2.83 3.00
N HIS A 81 -6.24 -4.05 2.45
CA HIS A 81 -7.33 -5.02 2.56
C HIS A 81 -7.65 -5.33 4.03
N ASP A 82 -6.63 -5.53 4.87
CA ASP A 82 -6.81 -5.77 6.30
C ASP A 82 -7.42 -4.57 7.02
N CYS A 83 -6.99 -3.35 6.69
CA CYS A 83 -7.60 -2.13 7.24
C CYS A 83 -9.06 -1.97 6.81
N GLN A 84 -9.38 -2.26 5.55
CA GLN A 84 -10.76 -2.25 5.04
C GLN A 84 -11.64 -3.28 5.75
N ALA A 85 -11.13 -4.49 5.97
CA ALA A 85 -11.83 -5.53 6.72
C ALA A 85 -12.10 -5.10 8.17
N LYS A 86 -11.12 -4.47 8.84
CA LYS A 86 -11.30 -3.92 10.20
C LYS A 86 -12.34 -2.80 10.24
N LEU A 87 -12.30 -1.88 9.29
CA LEU A 87 -13.28 -0.79 9.17
C LEU A 87 -14.68 -1.34 8.92
N ALA A 88 -14.84 -2.32 8.03
CA ALA A 88 -16.13 -2.94 7.74
C ALA A 88 -16.68 -3.73 8.94
N ALA A 89 -15.84 -4.49 9.64
CA ALA A 89 -16.25 -5.26 10.81
C ALA A 89 -16.72 -4.36 11.97
N ARG A 90 -16.11 -3.18 12.15
CA ARG A 90 -16.44 -2.26 13.24
C ARG A 90 -17.52 -1.24 12.87
N TYR A 91 -17.53 -0.77 11.63
CA TYR A 91 -18.31 0.41 11.22
C TYR A 91 -19.19 0.18 9.98
N GLY A 92 -19.15 -1.01 9.37
CA GLY A 92 -19.84 -1.32 8.10
C GLY A 92 -21.34 -1.54 8.19
N GLY A 93 -22.03 -1.11 9.26
CA GLY A 93 -23.46 -1.36 9.47
C GLY A 93 -24.27 -0.17 9.99
N GLY A 94 -25.33 0.22 9.26
CA GLY A 94 -26.49 0.99 9.76
C GLY A 94 -27.55 1.28 8.67
N PRO A 95 -28.88 1.44 8.97
CA PRO A 95 -29.51 1.70 10.28
C PRO A 95 -30.73 0.80 10.72
N ALA A 96 -31.00 0.82 12.04
CA ALA A 96 -32.26 0.71 12.84
C ALA A 96 -33.45 -0.22 12.44
N GLY A 97 -33.88 -1.08 13.38
CA GLY A 97 -35.23 -1.68 13.38
C GLY A 97 -35.42 -2.95 14.21
N ASP A 98 -35.19 -2.93 15.53
CA ASP A 98 -35.90 -3.87 16.43
C ASP A 98 -36.94 -3.08 17.21
N GLY A 99 -38.02 -2.76 16.50
CA GLY A 99 -39.30 -2.54 17.13
C GLY A 99 -39.89 -3.91 17.45
N SER A 100 -39.46 -4.51 18.56
CA SER A 100 -40.17 -5.60 19.19
C SER A 100 -41.40 -4.99 19.87
N VAL A 101 -42.50 -4.96 19.11
CA VAL A 101 -43.83 -5.06 19.69
C VAL A 101 -44.09 -6.55 19.83
N ASP A 102 -44.07 -7.05 21.06
CA ASP A 102 -45.01 -8.03 21.60
C ASP A 102 -44.97 -7.98 23.15
#